data_AF-A0A8J3JSY4-F1
#
_entry.id   AF-A0A8J3JSY4-F1
#
_cell.length_a   1.000
_cell.length_b   1.000
_cell.length_c   1.000
_cell.angle_alpha   90.00
_cell.angle_beta   90.00
_cell.angle_gamma   90.00
#
_symmetry.space_group_name_H-M   'P 1'
#
loop_
_entity.id
_entity.type
_entity.pdbx_description
1 polymer ?
#
loop_
_entity_poly.entity_id
_entity_poly.type
_entity_poly.pdbx_seq_one_letter_code
_entity_poly.pdbx_strand_id
1 'polypeptide(L)'
;MGSFGDLNRRSRVGDGLTPDHIPQAASGRLANYDDYAAVMLTDAEHALTRDFRGKGIRTKRLDAGLSFREVVAAKLWNYRSIGQQLYGEPSYFNESIKGVLAYYRTNFPHLGV
;
A
#
# COMPACT_ATOMS: atom_id res chain seq x y z
N MET A 1 9.86 3.14 -0.50
CA MET A 1 9.05 2.06 -1.09
C MET A 1 9.95 0.88 -1.48
N GLY A 2 9.38 -0.31 -1.63
CA GLY A 2 10.10 -1.56 -1.93
C GLY A 2 9.24 -2.77 -1.58
N SER A 3 9.83 -3.97 -1.53
CA SER A 3 9.14 -5.12 -0.95
C SER A 3 8.83 -4.85 0.53
N PHE A 4 7.75 -5.43 1.05
CA PHE A 4 7.41 -5.32 2.47
C PHE A 4 8.52 -5.91 3.33
N GLY A 5 9.04 -7.08 2.97
CA GLY A 5 10.10 -7.75 3.73
C GLY A 5 11.33 -6.86 3.90
N ASP A 6 11.77 -6.17 2.85
CA ASP A 6 12.93 -5.27 2.91
C ASP A 6 12.67 -4.00 3.73
N LEU A 7 11.45 -3.46 3.68
CA LEU A 7 11.10 -2.28 4.45
C LEU A 7 10.95 -2.61 5.93
N ASN A 8 10.25 -3.69 6.25
CA ASN A 8 10.05 -4.15 7.63
C ASN A 8 11.38 -4.49 8.32
N ARG A 9 12.33 -5.10 7.60
CA ARG A 9 13.70 -5.32 8.13
C ARG A 9 14.47 -4.04 8.44
N ARG A 10 14.14 -2.93 7.77
CA ARG A 10 14.79 -1.62 7.94
C ARG A 10 14.06 -0.72 8.95
N SER A 11 12.81 -1.04 9.29
CA SER A 11 12.03 -0.32 10.29
C SER A 11 12.71 -0.32 11.66
N ARG A 12 12.64 0.79 12.38
CA ARG A 12 13.18 0.90 13.74
C ARG A 12 12.04 1.01 14.73
N VAL A 13 12.15 0.30 15.85
CA VAL A 13 11.15 0.41 16.91
C VAL A 13 11.13 1.84 17.45
N GLY A 14 9.94 2.47 17.42
CA GLY A 14 9.72 3.81 17.98
C GLY A 14 10.04 4.98 17.06
N ASP A 15 10.33 4.76 15.77
CA ASP A 15 10.52 5.85 14.79
C ASP A 15 9.19 6.44 14.26
N GLY A 16 8.05 5.87 14.67
CA GLY A 16 6.72 6.30 14.24
C GLY A 16 6.41 6.00 12.78
N LEU A 17 7.21 5.14 12.13
CA LEU A 17 7.03 4.72 10.74
C LEU A 17 6.62 3.25 10.66
N THR A 18 5.63 2.97 9.82
CA THR A 18 5.13 1.63 9.57
C THR A 18 5.01 1.35 8.07
N PRO A 19 5.47 0.19 7.59
CA PRO A 19 5.27 -0.21 6.21
C PRO A 19 3.81 -0.59 5.96
N ASP A 20 3.17 0.11 5.04
CA ASP A 20 1.81 -0.19 4.56
C ASP A 20 1.86 -1.00 3.26
N HIS A 21 1.11 -2.11 3.22
CA HIS A 21 1.08 -3.00 2.06
C HIS A 21 0.19 -2.45 0.96
N ILE A 22 0.59 -2.64 -0.29
CA ILE A 22 -0.19 -2.24 -1.45
C ILE A 22 -0.31 -3.41 -2.41
N PRO A 23 -1.47 -4.10 -2.48
CA PRO A 23 -2.64 -3.94 -1.62
C PRO A 23 -2.41 -4.61 -0.24
N GLN A 24 -3.38 -4.51 0.68
CA GLN A 24 -3.30 -5.25 1.96
C GLN A 24 -2.93 -6.72 1.73
N ALA A 25 -1.88 -7.19 2.41
CA ALA A 25 -1.40 -8.55 2.17
C ALA A 25 -2.36 -9.63 2.70
N ALA A 26 -3.22 -9.30 3.67
CA ALA A 26 -4.32 -10.16 4.13
C ALA A 26 -5.37 -10.46 3.03
N SER A 27 -5.31 -9.77 1.87
CA SER A 27 -6.11 -10.11 0.69
C SER A 27 -5.72 -11.45 0.05
N GLY A 28 -4.52 -11.97 0.31
CA GLY A 28 -4.06 -13.27 -0.21
C GLY A 28 -3.83 -13.28 -1.72
N ARG A 29 -3.52 -12.12 -2.31
CA ARG A 29 -3.34 -11.94 -3.75
C ARG A 29 -1.96 -12.35 -4.26
N LEU A 30 -0.96 -12.40 -3.38
CA LEU A 30 0.34 -13.01 -3.58
C LEU A 30 0.53 -14.11 -2.54
N ALA A 31 1.32 -15.12 -2.88
CA ALA A 31 1.57 -16.27 -2.03
C ALA A 31 2.36 -15.90 -0.75
N ASN A 32 3.34 -15.00 -0.88
CA ASN A 32 4.15 -14.56 0.26
C ASN A 32 3.81 -13.13 0.66
N TYR A 33 3.76 -12.89 1.96
CA TYR A 33 3.48 -11.59 2.55
C TYR A 33 4.59 -10.56 2.28
N ASP A 34 5.85 -11.01 2.29
CA ASP A 34 7.02 -10.14 2.09
C ASP A 34 7.12 -9.58 0.67
N ASP A 35 6.49 -10.24 -0.31
CA ASP A 35 6.58 -9.92 -1.73
C ASP A 35 5.70 -8.73 -2.15
N TYR A 36 4.78 -8.31 -1.29
CA TYR A 36 3.93 -7.16 -1.57
C TYR A 36 4.78 -5.89 -1.61
N ALA A 37 4.46 -4.99 -2.54
CA ALA A 37 4.99 -3.64 -2.48
C ALA A 37 4.50 -2.97 -1.19
N ALA A 38 5.37 -2.17 -0.57
CA ALA A 38 5.01 -1.39 0.58
C ALA A 38 5.58 0.03 0.50
N VAL A 39 4.91 0.93 1.22
CA VAL A 39 5.32 2.33 1.40
C VAL A 39 5.44 2.57 2.90
N MET A 40 6.54 3.19 3.32
CA MET A 40 6.70 3.62 4.71
C MET A 40 5.83 4.84 4.94
N LEU A 41 4.95 4.76 5.93
CA LEU A 41 4.05 5.83 6.34
C LEU A 41 4.30 6.15 7.81
N THR A 42 4.09 7.39 8.21
CA THR A 42 3.89 7.75 9.62
C THR A 42 2.63 7.08 10.16
N ASP A 43 2.53 6.92 11.47
CA ASP A 43 1.32 6.39 12.12
C ASP A 43 0.06 7.20 11.78
N ALA A 44 0.19 8.53 11.63
CA ALA A 44 -0.91 9.42 11.27
C ALA A 44 -1.40 9.16 9.83
N GLU A 45 -0.48 8.99 8.87
CA GLU A 45 -0.82 8.65 7.49
C GLU A 45 -1.42 7.23 7.41
N HIS A 46 -0.80 6.26 8.09
CA HIS A 46 -1.24 4.87 8.06
C HIS A 46 -2.64 4.70 8.67
N ALA A 47 -2.99 5.46 9.72
CA ALA A 47 -4.32 5.40 10.33
C ALA A 47 -5.47 5.79 9.37
N LEU A 48 -5.15 6.60 8.35
CA LEU A 48 -6.10 7.06 7.33
C LEU A 48 -6.24 6.11 6.14
N THR A 49 -5.44 5.05 6.05
CA THR A 49 -5.57 4.10 4.95
C THR A 49 -6.90 3.34 5.03
N ARG A 50 -7.42 2.97 3.85
CA ARG A 50 -8.71 2.30 3.67
C ARG A 50 -8.81 0.94 4.35
N ASP A 51 -7.68 0.35 4.69
CA ASP A 51 -7.50 -1.00 5.23
C ASP A 51 -6.85 -1.00 6.63
N PHE A 52 -6.65 0.16 7.26
CA PHE A 52 -6.07 0.23 8.60
C PHE A 52 -6.89 -0.54 9.65
N ARG A 53 -6.21 -1.43 10.39
CA ARG A 53 -6.77 -2.24 11.48
C ARG A 53 -8.09 -2.93 11.06
N GLY A 54 -9.17 -2.73 11.81
CA GLY A 54 -10.47 -3.36 11.57
C GLY A 54 -11.09 -3.02 10.20
N LYS A 55 -10.66 -1.93 9.55
CA LYS A 55 -11.11 -1.58 8.19
C LYS A 55 -10.64 -2.60 7.15
N GLY A 56 -9.56 -3.33 7.40
CA GLY A 56 -9.02 -4.35 6.50
C GLY A 56 -10.04 -5.44 6.15
N ILE A 57 -10.83 -5.91 7.14
CA ILE A 57 -11.89 -6.92 6.91
C ILE A 57 -12.94 -6.40 5.92
N ARG A 58 -13.39 -5.15 6.12
CA ARG A 58 -14.37 -4.52 5.21
C ARG A 58 -13.77 -4.33 3.83
N THR A 59 -12.55 -3.81 3.73
CA THR A 59 -11.89 -3.57 2.45
C THR A 59 -11.62 -4.87 1.70
N LYS A 60 -11.27 -5.96 2.39
CA LYS A 60 -11.10 -7.28 1.78
C LYS A 60 -12.38 -7.79 1.13
N ARG A 61 -13.54 -7.55 1.76
CA ARG A 61 -14.86 -7.90 1.20
C ARG A 61 -15.21 -7.06 -0.02
N LEU A 62 -14.96 -5.75 0.04
CA LEU A 62 -15.18 -4.84 -1.10
C LEU A 62 -14.29 -5.20 -2.29
N ASP A 63 -13.07 -5.65 -2.03
CA ASP A 63 -12.09 -5.97 -3.05
C ASP A 63 -12.23 -7.39 -3.62
N ALA A 64 -13.13 -8.24 -3.10
CA ALA A 64 -13.16 -9.68 -3.40
C ALA A 64 -13.44 -10.01 -4.88
N GLY A 65 -14.18 -9.16 -5.59
CA GLY A 65 -14.47 -9.32 -7.02
C GLY A 65 -13.53 -8.56 -7.96
N LEU A 66 -12.58 -7.81 -7.41
CA LEU A 66 -11.69 -6.95 -8.20
C LEU A 66 -10.43 -7.69 -8.64
N SER A 67 -9.91 -7.31 -9.81
CA SER A 67 -8.59 -7.71 -10.28
C SER A 67 -7.48 -7.11 -9.41
N PHE A 68 -6.26 -7.66 -9.51
CA PHE A 68 -5.10 -7.12 -8.78
C PHE A 68 -4.87 -5.63 -9.08
N ARG A 69 -4.92 -5.27 -10.37
CA ARG A 69 -4.78 -3.90 -10.86
C ARG A 69 -5.81 -2.95 -10.24
N GLU A 70 -7.07 -3.35 -10.19
CA GLU A 70 -8.15 -2.52 -9.62
C GLU A 70 -7.96 -2.27 -8.14
N VAL A 71 -7.56 -3.29 -7.37
CA VAL A 71 -7.29 -3.12 -5.93
C VAL A 71 -6.08 -2.21 -5.69
N VAL A 72 -4.99 -2.40 -6.45
CA VAL A 72 -3.83 -1.50 -6.38
C VAL A 72 -4.26 -0.07 -6.71
N ALA A 73 -5.00 0.14 -7.81
CA ALA A 73 -5.49 1.46 -8.18
C ALA A 73 -6.33 2.10 -7.07
N ALA A 74 -7.23 1.34 -6.44
CA ALA A 74 -8.09 1.82 -5.37
C ALA A 74 -7.31 2.19 -4.08
N LYS A 75 -6.19 1.51 -3.80
CA LYS A 75 -5.26 1.86 -2.72
C LYS A 75 -4.45 3.11 -3.05
N LEU A 76 -3.93 3.23 -4.28
CA LEU A 76 -3.16 4.41 -4.73
C LEU A 76 -4.04 5.67 -4.78
N TRP A 77 -5.31 5.55 -5.13
CA TRP A 77 -6.29 6.65 -5.02
C TRP A 77 -6.50 7.10 -3.57
N ASN A 78 -6.57 6.16 -2.63
CA ASN A 78 -6.67 6.50 -1.21
C ASN A 78 -5.45 7.29 -0.73
N TYR A 79 -4.24 7.01 -1.23
CA TYR A 79 -3.06 7.84 -0.93
C TYR A 79 -3.21 9.27 -1.44
N ARG A 80 -3.77 9.48 -2.63
CA ARG A 80 -4.06 10.85 -3.12
C ARG A 80 -5.02 11.58 -2.19
N SER A 81 -6.06 10.90 -1.70
CA SER A 81 -7.00 11.49 -0.72
C SER A 81 -6.32 11.82 0.61
N ILE A 82 -5.43 10.96 1.10
CA ILE A 82 -4.65 11.21 2.33
C ILE A 82 -3.71 12.41 2.13
N GLY A 83 -3.04 12.48 0.98
CA GLY A 83 -2.17 13.61 0.61
C GLY A 83 -2.92 14.94 0.66
N GLN A 84 -4.12 14.99 0.07
CA GLN A 84 -5.01 16.14 0.16
C GLN A 84 -5.42 16.46 1.59
N GLN A 85 -5.79 15.45 2.38
CA GLN A 85 -6.33 15.62 3.73
C GLN A 85 -5.29 16.11 4.73
N LEU A 86 -4.07 15.57 4.69
CA LEU A 86 -3.03 15.88 5.66
C LEU A 86 -2.10 17.02 5.22
N TYR A 87 -1.85 17.14 3.93
CA TYR A 87 -0.83 18.05 3.39
C TYR A 87 -1.39 19.10 2.44
N GLY A 88 -2.70 19.08 2.17
CA GLY A 88 -3.31 19.97 1.18
C GLY A 88 -2.94 19.65 -0.27
N GLU A 89 -2.22 18.54 -0.51
CA GLU A 89 -1.60 18.22 -1.81
C GLU A 89 -1.88 16.76 -2.22
N PRO A 90 -2.82 16.52 -3.17
CA PRO A 90 -3.10 15.18 -3.68
C PRO A 90 -1.89 14.48 -4.30
N SER A 91 -0.87 15.23 -4.71
CA SER A 91 0.37 14.70 -5.29
C SER A 91 1.41 14.27 -4.27
N TYR A 92 1.19 14.48 -2.96
CA TYR A 92 2.19 14.26 -1.90
C TYR A 92 2.88 12.89 -2.00
N PHE A 93 2.11 11.82 -2.28
CA PHE A 93 2.63 10.46 -2.41
C PHE A 93 3.03 10.04 -3.84
N ASN A 94 3.14 10.95 -4.80
CA ASN A 94 3.38 10.60 -6.21
C ASN A 94 4.64 9.76 -6.42
N GLU A 95 5.74 10.06 -5.73
CA GLU A 95 6.98 9.28 -5.87
C GLU A 95 6.83 7.86 -5.31
N SER A 96 6.16 7.71 -4.17
CA SER A 96 5.80 6.40 -3.61
C SER A 96 4.89 5.62 -4.55
N ILE A 97 3.88 6.27 -5.15
CA ILE A 97 2.96 5.68 -6.12
C ILE A 97 3.72 5.17 -7.36
N LYS A 98 4.59 6.00 -7.94
CA LYS A 98 5.43 5.61 -9.09
C LYS A 98 6.29 4.40 -8.75
N GLY A 99 6.92 4.39 -7.57
CA GLY A 99 7.78 3.28 -7.16
C GLY A 99 7.02 1.97 -6.93
N VAL A 100 5.78 2.01 -6.43
CA VAL A 100 4.93 0.82 -6.30
C VAL A 100 4.56 0.24 -7.66
N LEU A 101 4.15 1.09 -8.61
CA LEU A 101 3.85 0.66 -9.97
C LEU A 101 5.08 0.05 -10.65
N ALA A 102 6.25 0.70 -10.51
CA ALA A 102 7.51 0.19 -11.04
C ALA A 102 7.87 -1.16 -10.41
N TYR A 103 7.73 -1.31 -9.09
CA TYR A 103 8.00 -2.57 -8.40
C TYR A 103 7.17 -3.73 -8.97
N TYR A 104 5.87 -3.53 -9.14
CA TYR A 104 5.01 -4.59 -9.68
C TYR A 104 5.27 -4.90 -11.14
N ARG A 105 5.54 -3.89 -11.97
CA ARG A 105 5.89 -4.10 -13.38
C ARG A 105 7.18 -4.89 -13.55
N THR A 106 8.16 -4.65 -12.69
CA THR A 106 9.46 -5.35 -12.75
C THR A 106 9.37 -6.76 -12.20
N ASN A 107 8.78 -6.95 -11.01
CA ASN A 107 8.85 -8.23 -10.30
C ASN A 107 7.67 -9.16 -10.57
N PHE A 108 6.52 -8.60 -10.96
CA PHE A 108 5.28 -9.35 -11.21
C PHE A 108 4.57 -8.88 -12.48
N PRO A 109 5.23 -8.91 -13.65
CA PRO A 109 4.68 -8.34 -14.89
C PRO A 109 3.35 -8.98 -15.32
N HIS A 110 3.09 -10.22 -14.92
CA HIS A 110 1.85 -10.94 -15.20
C HIS A 110 0.62 -10.39 -14.47
N LEU A 111 0.78 -9.52 -13.46
CA LEU A 111 -0.34 -8.94 -12.70
C LEU A 111 -1.00 -7.73 -13.39
N GLY A 112 -0.42 -7.21 -14.46
CA GLY A 112 -1.04 -6.17 -15.30
C GLY A 112 -1.20 -4.80 -14.63
N VAL A 113 -0.29 -4.44 -13.73
CA VAL A 113 -0.26 -3.15 -12.99
C VAL A 113 0.40 -2.02 -13.81
#